data_AF-A0AAW4VKZ8-F1
#
_entry.id   AF-A0AAW4VKZ8-F1
#
_cell.length_a   1.000
_cell.length_b   1.000
_cell.length_c   1.000
_cell.angle_alpha   90.00
_cell.angle_beta   90.00
_cell.angle_gamma   90.00
#
_symmetry.space_group_name_H-M   'P 1'
#
loop_
_entity.id
_entity.type
_entity.pdbx_description
1 polymer ?
#
loop_
_entity_poly.entity_id
_entity_poly.type
_entity_poly.pdbx_seq_one_letter_code
_entity_poly.pdbx_strand_id
1 'polypeptide(L)'
;EAIQIQLVKKGSSAPGSTSNKFHRYNSWVSQLNVAKDTSQLIVVSANGSNYATVSMHTKGSDGYWADNYSVTGRVGKNGIGKTSEGDKKTPTGVYTFG
;
A
#
# COMPACT_ATOMS: atom_id res chain seq x y z
N GLU A 1 -29.66 10.53 10.50
CA GLU A 1 -28.71 11.63 10.23
C GLU A 1 -29.25 12.46 9.08
N ALA A 2 -29.11 13.79 9.13
CA ALA A 2 -29.63 14.68 8.09
C ALA A 2 -28.48 15.41 7.40
N ILE A 3 -28.59 15.58 6.08
CA ILE A 3 -27.62 16.32 5.27
C ILE A 3 -28.12 17.76 5.11
N GLN A 4 -27.30 18.75 5.46
CA GLN A 4 -27.59 20.16 5.21
C GLN A 4 -27.11 20.55 3.82
N ILE A 5 -27.98 21.19 3.04
CA ILE A 5 -27.66 21.76 1.73
C ILE A 5 -27.80 23.28 1.85
N GLN A 6 -26.73 24.01 1.53
CA GLN A 6 -26.71 25.48 1.57
C GLN A 6 -26.38 26.03 0.18
N LEU A 7 -27.23 26.93 -0.32
CA LEU A 7 -26.98 27.63 -1.57
C LEU A 7 -25.95 28.75 -1.35
N VAL A 8 -24.92 28.81 -2.18
CA VAL A 8 -23.94 29.91 -2.19
C VAL A 8 -23.87 30.58 -3.56
N LYS A 9 -23.52 31.87 -3.59
CA LYS A 9 -23.31 32.60 -4.84
C LYS A 9 -22.12 31.99 -5.61
N LYS A 10 -22.20 31.99 -6.94
CA LYS A 10 -21.13 31.47 -7.81
C LYS A 10 -19.82 32.21 -7.54
N GLY A 11 -18.74 31.48 -7.26
CA GLY A 11 -17.41 32.03 -6.98
C GLY A 11 -17.15 32.40 -5.51
N SER A 12 -18.14 32.27 -4.62
CA SER A 12 -17.94 32.46 -3.17
C SER A 12 -17.26 31.26 -2.52
N SER A 13 -16.58 31.49 -1.38
CA SER A 13 -16.02 30.41 -0.56
C SER A 13 -17.11 29.44 -0.09
N ALA A 14 -16.74 28.17 0.10
CA ALA A 14 -17.64 27.18 0.66
C ALA A 14 -18.13 27.62 2.05
N PRO A 15 -19.40 27.34 2.39
CA PRO A 15 -19.89 27.64 3.73
C PRO A 15 -19.21 26.71 4.74
N GLY A 16 -18.56 27.30 5.73
CA GLY A 16 -17.78 26.60 6.75
C GLY A 16 -16.34 26.29 6.33
N SER A 17 -15.60 25.61 7.21
CA SER A 17 -14.21 25.27 6.97
C SER A 17 -14.06 24.14 5.94
N THR A 18 -13.14 24.31 5.00
CA THR A 18 -12.72 23.27 4.05
C THR A 18 -11.47 22.51 4.50
N SER A 19 -10.93 22.83 5.68
CA SER A 19 -9.60 22.39 6.15
C SER A 19 -9.41 20.87 6.28
N ASN A 20 -10.49 20.10 6.43
CA ASN A 20 -10.44 18.63 6.58
C ASN A 20 -11.50 17.93 5.71
N LYS A 21 -11.82 18.51 4.55
CA LYS A 21 -12.83 17.94 3.64
C LYS A 21 -12.27 16.81 2.77
N PHE A 22 -10.95 16.76 2.60
CA PHE A 22 -10.27 15.75 1.80
C PHE A 22 -9.38 14.89 2.69
N HIS A 23 -9.82 13.67 2.98
CA HIS A 23 -8.92 12.65 3.52
C HIS A 23 -8.06 12.12 2.38
N ARG A 24 -6.79 12.53 2.38
CA ARG A 24 -5.83 12.00 1.41
C ARG A 24 -5.65 10.51 1.66
N TYR A 25 -5.78 9.73 0.58
CA TYR A 25 -5.51 8.30 0.63
C TYR A 25 -4.05 8.05 1.02
N ASN A 26 -3.85 7.09 1.92
CA ASN A 26 -2.55 6.59 2.30
C ASN A 26 -2.59 5.08 2.10
N SER A 27 -1.67 4.53 1.31
CA SER A 27 -1.64 3.09 1.05
C SER A 27 -1.54 2.30 2.36
N TRP A 28 -2.15 1.12 2.37
CA TRP A 28 -2.17 0.20 3.50
C TRP A 28 -0.75 -0.16 3.99
N VAL A 29 0.27 -0.09 3.11
CA VAL A 29 1.67 -0.35 3.50
C VAL A 29 2.19 0.64 4.55
N SER A 30 1.55 1.80 4.69
CA SER A 30 1.87 2.79 5.73
C SER A 30 1.75 2.24 7.16
N GLN A 31 0.98 1.16 7.36
CA GLN A 31 0.80 0.50 8.65
C GLN A 31 1.87 -0.54 8.96
N LEU A 32 2.73 -0.88 8.00
CA LEU A 32 3.80 -1.86 8.20
C LEU A 32 4.95 -1.25 9.01
N ASN A 33 5.55 -2.02 9.92
CA ASN A 33 6.69 -1.53 10.71
C ASN A 33 7.86 -1.06 9.83
N VAL A 34 8.15 -1.76 8.74
CA VAL A 34 9.21 -1.43 7.78
C VAL A 34 8.97 -0.12 7.03
N ALA A 35 7.74 0.37 7.00
CA ALA A 35 7.40 1.63 6.36
C ALA A 35 7.90 2.85 7.14
N LYS A 36 8.36 2.69 8.39
CA LYS A 36 8.94 3.77 9.19
C LYS A 36 10.31 4.19 8.67
N ASP A 37 11.11 3.21 8.27
CA ASP A 37 12.53 3.38 7.94
C ASP A 37 12.82 3.34 6.43
N THR A 38 11.78 3.24 5.60
CA THR A 38 11.91 3.15 4.13
C THR A 38 10.97 4.12 3.41
N SER A 39 11.29 4.41 2.16
CA SER A 39 10.48 5.23 1.24
C SER A 39 9.97 4.46 0.02
N GLN A 40 10.35 3.19 -0.12
CA GLN A 40 9.93 2.33 -1.21
C GLN A 40 9.78 0.90 -0.68
N LEU A 41 8.68 0.24 -1.06
CA LEU A 41 8.40 -1.14 -0.71
C LEU A 41 7.96 -1.92 -1.94
N ILE A 42 8.49 -3.14 -2.08
CA ILE A 42 7.91 -4.17 -2.95
C ILE A 42 7.33 -5.22 -2.03
N VAL A 43 6.02 -5.43 -2.11
CA VAL A 43 5.29 -6.42 -1.31
C VAL A 43 4.89 -7.58 -2.20
N VAL A 44 5.25 -8.80 -1.77
CA VAL A 44 4.81 -10.06 -2.38
C VAL A 44 3.84 -10.76 -1.43
N SER A 45 2.58 -10.87 -1.82
CA SER A 45 1.54 -11.56 -1.06
C SER A 45 1.13 -12.85 -1.78
N ALA A 46 1.38 -14.01 -1.18
CA ALA A 46 0.98 -15.30 -1.73
C ALA A 46 -0.42 -15.70 -1.27
N ASN A 47 -1.23 -16.27 -2.18
CA ASN A 47 -2.66 -16.48 -1.94
C ASN A 47 -3.00 -17.98 -1.80
N GLY A 48 -2.19 -18.74 -1.05
CA GLY A 48 -2.41 -20.18 -0.82
C GLY A 48 -2.15 -21.09 -2.04
N SER A 49 -1.59 -20.55 -3.12
CA SER A 49 -1.12 -21.29 -4.29
C SER A 49 0.26 -20.80 -4.71
N ASN A 50 0.74 -21.22 -5.88
CA ASN A 50 2.02 -20.75 -6.43
C ASN A 50 1.90 -19.40 -7.15
N TYR A 51 0.77 -18.71 -6.97
CA TYR A 51 0.54 -17.35 -7.40
C TYR A 51 0.67 -16.37 -6.23
N ALA A 52 1.13 -15.17 -6.56
CA ALA A 52 1.20 -14.06 -5.63
C ALA A 52 0.74 -12.76 -6.32
N THR A 53 0.40 -11.77 -5.51
CA THR A 53 0.33 -10.38 -5.94
C THR A 53 1.66 -9.72 -5.62
N VAL A 54 2.30 -9.12 -6.62
CA VAL A 54 3.51 -8.31 -6.45
C VAL A 54 3.08 -6.86 -6.62
N SER A 55 3.25 -6.07 -5.58
CA SER A 55 2.86 -4.65 -5.57
C SER A 55 4.02 -3.77 -5.16
N MET A 56 4.10 -2.60 -5.80
CA MET A 56 5.13 -1.59 -5.53
C MET A 56 4.48 -0.35 -4.95
N HIS A 57 5.11 0.20 -3.91
CA HIS A 57 4.62 1.35 -3.16
C HIS A 57 5.75 2.32 -2.89
N THR A 58 5.45 3.61 -2.93
CA THR A 58 6.42 4.69 -2.69
C THR A 58 5.85 5.74 -1.75
N LYS A 59 6.69 6.24 -0.86
CA LYS A 59 6.37 7.33 0.06
C LYS A 59 6.77 8.65 -0.59
N GLY A 60 5.81 9.56 -0.76
CA GLY A 60 6.06 10.92 -1.21
C GLY A 60 6.82 11.74 -0.16
N SER A 61 7.33 12.90 -0.58
CA SER A 61 7.98 13.87 0.33
C SER A 61 7.04 14.42 1.40
N ASP A 62 5.73 14.30 1.19
CA ASP A 62 4.67 14.64 2.14
C ASP A 62 4.39 13.53 3.18
N GLY A 63 5.10 12.40 3.10
CA GLY A 63 4.95 11.28 4.03
C GLY A 63 3.82 10.30 3.69
N TYR A 64 3.05 10.53 2.62
CA TYR A 64 1.96 9.64 2.20
C TYR A 64 2.47 8.55 1.26
N TRP A 65 1.97 7.33 1.44
CA TRP A 65 2.25 6.20 0.58
C TRP A 65 1.24 6.11 -0.58
N ALA A 66 1.76 5.88 -1.77
CA ALA A 66 0.96 5.60 -2.97
C ALA A 66 1.12 4.12 -3.39
N ASP A 67 0.02 3.52 -3.87
CA ASP A 67 0.08 2.26 -4.62
C ASP A 67 0.51 2.56 -6.06
N ASN A 68 1.70 2.13 -6.47
CA ASN A 68 2.23 2.45 -7.80
C ASN A 68 1.80 1.43 -8.85
N TYR A 69 2.04 0.15 -8.56
CA TYR A 69 1.80 -0.96 -9.48
C TYR A 69 1.35 -2.21 -8.72
N SER A 70 0.55 -3.05 -9.37
CA SER A 70 0.14 -4.35 -8.87
C SER A 70 0.01 -5.33 -10.02
N VAL A 71 0.70 -6.46 -9.93
CA VAL A 71 0.72 -7.49 -10.96
C VAL A 71 0.65 -8.89 -10.35
N THR A 72 0.21 -9.85 -11.16
CA THR A 72 0.31 -11.27 -10.82
C THR A 72 1.76 -11.73 -10.90
N GLY A 73 2.27 -12.29 -9.80
CA GLY A 73 3.58 -12.94 -9.71
C GLY A 73 3.47 -14.43 -9.39
N ARG A 74 4.63 -15.07 -9.26
CA ARG A 74 4.80 -16.48 -8.90
C ARG A 74 5.66 -16.60 -7.66
N VAL A 75 5.34 -17.58 -6.81
CA VAL A 75 6.20 -18.03 -5.72
C VAL A 75 6.71 -19.44 -6.01
N GLY A 76 7.60 -19.94 -5.16
CA GLY A 76 8.22 -21.26 -5.27
C GLY A 76 7.20 -22.38 -5.48
N LYS A 77 7.62 -23.44 -6.20
CA LYS A 77 6.72 -24.55 -6.55
C LYS A 77 6.06 -25.20 -5.33
N ASN A 78 6.75 -25.17 -4.19
CA ASN A 78 6.30 -25.73 -2.92
C ASN A 78 5.74 -24.64 -1.97
N GLY A 79 5.43 -23.46 -2.49
CA GLY A 79 4.88 -22.33 -1.74
C GLY A 79 5.93 -21.42 -1.11
N ILE A 80 5.59 -20.91 0.08
CA ILE A 80 6.41 -19.97 0.86
C ILE A 80 6.91 -20.62 2.16
N GLY A 81 7.88 -19.99 2.82
CA GLY A 81 8.39 -20.45 4.12
C GLY A 81 9.54 -21.43 3.95
N LYS A 82 10.63 -20.95 3.36
CA LYS A 82 11.86 -21.71 3.14
C LYS A 82 12.45 -22.22 4.46
N THR A 83 12.81 -23.49 4.51
CA THR A 83 13.43 -24.16 5.67
C THR A 83 14.76 -24.84 5.33
N SER A 84 15.01 -25.13 4.05
CA SER A 84 16.22 -25.83 3.63
C SER A 84 16.63 -25.46 2.21
N GLU A 85 17.89 -25.68 1.85
CA GLU A 85 18.32 -25.53 0.48
C GLU A 85 17.58 -26.51 -0.45
N GLY A 86 17.26 -26.09 -1.67
CA GLY A 86 16.57 -26.94 -2.65
C GLY A 86 15.09 -27.26 -2.36
N ASP A 87 14.50 -26.78 -1.26
CA ASP A 87 13.10 -27.06 -0.88
C ASP A 87 12.03 -26.42 -1.80
N LYS A 88 12.47 -25.62 -2.79
CA LYS A 88 11.63 -24.94 -3.81
C LYS A 88 10.58 -24.01 -3.21
N LYS A 89 10.83 -23.48 -2.00
CA LYS A 89 9.97 -22.47 -1.36
C LYS A 89 10.58 -21.09 -1.47
N THR A 90 9.73 -20.08 -1.67
CA THR A 90 10.14 -18.68 -1.56
C THR A 90 10.32 -18.33 -0.07
N PRO A 91 11.44 -17.71 0.34
CA PRO A 91 11.62 -17.29 1.72
C PRO A 91 10.60 -16.21 2.12
N THR A 92 10.23 -16.18 3.39
CA THR A 92 9.31 -15.20 3.97
C THR A 92 10.08 -14.25 4.87
N GLY A 93 9.77 -12.97 4.85
CA GLY A 93 10.43 -11.96 5.68
C GLY A 93 10.57 -10.62 4.98
N VAL A 94 11.36 -9.75 5.60
CA VAL A 94 11.71 -8.42 5.09
C VAL A 94 13.15 -8.50 4.58
N TYR A 95 13.37 -8.01 3.37
CA TYR A 95 14.66 -8.03 2.70
C TYR A 95 14.93 -6.67 2.08
N THR A 96 16.20 -6.27 2.06
CA THR A 96 16.68 -5.07 1.36
C THR A 96 17.39 -5.48 0.08
N PHE A 97 17.38 -4.61 -0.93
CA PHE A 97 18.32 -4.71 -2.04
C PHE A 97 19.69 -4.18 -1.59
N GLY A 98 20.76 -4.85 -2.02
CA GLY A 98 22.14 -4.41 -1.80
C GLY A 98 22.64 -3.51 -2.92
#